data_AF-A0A117XTX9-F1
#
_entry.id   AF-A0A117XTX9-F1
#
_cell.length_a   1.000
_cell.length_b   1.000
_cell.length_c   1.000
_cell.angle_alpha   90.00
_cell.angle_beta   90.00
_cell.angle_gamma   90.00
#
_symmetry.space_group_name_H-M   'P 1'
#
loop_
_entity.id
_entity.type
_entity.pdbx_description
1 polymer ?
#
loop_
_entity_poly.entity_id
_entity_poly.type
_entity_poly.pdbx_seq_one_letter_code
_entity_poly.pdbx_strand_id
1 'polypeptide(L)'
;MALEQSYVSALELGTKGPPSPAIVDRLSACLRLTEDEHASLHDALLLSQRHFTIPHTASADVYRLCSELWHDLDRLTDAQVRVIRDVIAMRSGMSQEVERPIVGRVVRRGKEDAKM
;
A
#
# COMPACT_ATOMS: atom_id res chain seq x y z
N MET A 1 -19.95 -2.84 -24.01
CA MET A 1 -20.96 -2.60 -22.94
C MET A 1 -20.50 -1.37 -22.16
N ALA A 2 -21.34 -0.36 -21.94
CA ALA A 2 -20.96 0.87 -21.24
C ALA A 2 -20.91 0.66 -19.71
N LEU A 3 -20.07 1.39 -18.99
CA LEU A 3 -20.12 1.45 -17.52
C LEU A 3 -21.31 2.32 -17.12
N GLU A 4 -22.02 1.92 -16.06
CA GLU A 4 -23.15 2.69 -15.56
C GLU A 4 -22.71 4.04 -15.00
N GLN A 5 -23.43 5.11 -15.33
CA GLN A 5 -23.12 6.47 -14.85
C GLN A 5 -23.10 6.55 -13.32
N SER A 6 -24.00 5.83 -12.64
CA SER A 6 -24.05 5.76 -11.18
C SER A 6 -22.79 5.14 -10.58
N TYR A 7 -22.15 4.22 -11.28
CA TYR A 7 -20.90 3.60 -10.86
C TYR A 7 -19.72 4.58 -10.99
N VAL A 8 -19.65 5.32 -12.10
CA VAL A 8 -18.62 6.35 -12.32
C VAL A 8 -18.72 7.45 -11.26
N SER A 9 -19.93 7.97 -11.03
CA SER A 9 -20.17 8.98 -9.99
C SER A 9 -19.77 8.49 -8.60
N ALA A 10 -20.01 7.22 -8.27
CA ALA A 10 -19.63 6.67 -6.97
C ALA A 10 -18.10 6.53 -6.80
N LEU A 11 -17.35 6.32 -7.90
CA LEU A 11 -15.88 6.37 -7.91
C LEU A 11 -15.36 7.79 -7.70
N GLU A 12 -15.91 8.78 -8.42
CA GLU A 12 -15.53 10.19 -8.29
C GLU A 12 -15.74 10.73 -6.88
N LEU A 13 -16.82 10.32 -6.22
CA LEU A 13 -17.12 10.69 -4.84
C LEU A 13 -16.34 9.87 -3.79
N GLY A 14 -15.51 8.89 -4.21
CA GLY A 14 -14.77 8.01 -3.31
C GLY A 14 -15.64 7.08 -2.44
N THR A 15 -16.94 7.02 -2.72
CA THR A 15 -17.92 6.24 -1.95
C THR A 15 -17.82 4.74 -2.24
N LYS A 16 -17.32 4.36 -3.42
CA LYS A 16 -16.91 2.99 -3.73
C LYS A 16 -15.43 2.79 -3.42
N GLY A 17 -15.07 1.54 -3.11
CA GLY A 17 -13.66 1.15 -3.01
C GLY A 17 -12.94 1.31 -4.35
N PRO A 18 -11.59 1.26 -4.35
CA PRO A 18 -10.82 1.31 -5.58
C PRO A 18 -11.30 0.24 -6.57
N PRO A 19 -11.52 0.59 -7.85
CA PRO A 19 -11.99 -0.34 -8.86
C PRO A 19 -10.93 -1.40 -9.19
N SER A 20 -11.30 -2.47 -9.91
CA SER A 20 -10.30 -3.39 -10.44
C SER A 20 -9.52 -2.77 -11.60
N PRO A 21 -8.27 -3.20 -11.87
CA PRO A 21 -7.50 -2.73 -13.02
C PRO A 21 -8.25 -2.86 -14.35
N ALA A 22 -8.98 -3.97 -14.55
CA ALA A 22 -9.79 -4.18 -15.76
C ALA A 22 -10.91 -3.13 -15.95
N ILE A 23 -11.45 -2.58 -14.87
CA ILE A 23 -12.43 -1.49 -14.93
C ILE A 23 -11.73 -0.18 -15.31
N VAL A 24 -10.52 0.06 -14.79
CA VAL A 24 -9.69 1.23 -15.14
C VAL A 24 -9.27 1.20 -16.61
N ASP A 25 -8.86 0.05 -17.13
CA ASP A 25 -8.51 -0.13 -18.54
C ASP A 25 -9.72 0.16 -19.45
N ARG A 26 -10.89 -0.32 -19.03
CA ARG A 26 -12.14 -0.07 -19.74
C ARG A 26 -12.56 1.40 -19.69
N LEU A 27 -12.41 2.08 -18.54
CA LEU A 27 -12.64 3.52 -18.42
C LEU A 27 -11.72 4.28 -19.37
N SER A 28 -10.43 3.92 -19.37
CA SER A 28 -9.43 4.54 -20.23
C SER A 28 -9.78 4.40 -21.72
N ALA A 29 -10.20 3.21 -22.15
CA ALA A 29 -10.63 2.96 -23.51
C ALA A 29 -11.92 3.73 -23.88
N CYS A 30 -12.91 3.79 -22.97
CA CYS A 30 -14.16 4.51 -23.20
C CYS A 30 -13.96 6.03 -23.30
N LEU A 31 -13.08 6.58 -22.48
CA LEU A 31 -12.74 8.01 -22.46
C LEU A 31 -11.69 8.39 -23.51
N ARG A 32 -11.08 7.39 -24.18
CA ARG A 32 -10.00 7.55 -25.15
C ARG A 32 -8.81 8.32 -24.56
N LEU A 33 -8.44 7.94 -23.35
CA LEU A 33 -7.29 8.52 -22.67
C LEU A 33 -6.01 8.29 -23.47
N THR A 34 -5.12 9.27 -23.42
CA THR A 34 -3.74 9.14 -23.86
C THR A 34 -2.98 8.15 -22.97
N GLU A 35 -1.80 7.72 -23.43
CA GLU A 35 -0.94 6.83 -22.65
C GLU A 35 -0.56 7.44 -21.29
N ASP A 36 -0.25 8.74 -21.26
CA ASP A 36 0.12 9.45 -20.03
C ASP A 36 -1.05 9.55 -19.03
N GLU A 37 -2.25 9.78 -19.54
CA GLU A 37 -3.48 9.80 -18.72
C GLU A 37 -3.82 8.41 -18.19
N HIS A 38 -3.63 7.38 -19.02
CA HIS A 38 -3.82 5.99 -18.62
C HIS A 38 -2.85 5.58 -17.51
N ALA A 39 -1.56 5.92 -17.66
CA ALA A 39 -0.54 5.68 -16.65
C ALA A 39 -0.86 6.42 -15.35
N SER A 40 -1.25 7.70 -15.44
CA SER A 40 -1.65 8.51 -14.29
C SER A 40 -2.84 7.91 -13.54
N LEU A 41 -3.80 7.33 -14.26
CA LEU A 41 -4.97 6.69 -13.67
C LEU A 41 -4.62 5.39 -12.95
N HIS A 42 -3.67 4.61 -13.48
CA HIS A 42 -3.14 3.42 -12.80
C HIS A 42 -2.32 3.77 -11.56
N ASP A 43 -1.54 4.84 -11.60
CA ASP A 43 -0.84 5.35 -10.42
C ASP A 43 -1.83 5.80 -9.34
N ALA A 44 -2.88 6.52 -9.72
CA ALA A 44 -3.95 6.89 -8.79
C ALA A 44 -4.65 5.66 -8.20
N LEU A 45 -4.87 4.61 -8.99
CA LEU A 45 -5.43 3.34 -8.52
C LEU A 45 -4.52 2.69 -7.46
N LEU A 46 -3.21 2.66 -7.70
CA LEU A 46 -2.23 2.12 -6.75
C LEU A 46 -2.23 2.90 -5.42
N LEU A 47 -2.28 4.23 -5.49
CA LEU A 47 -2.32 5.10 -4.32
C LEU A 47 -3.65 5.03 -3.55
N SER A 48 -4.73 4.59 -4.20
CA SER A 48 -6.08 4.49 -3.63
C SER A 48 -6.33 3.19 -2.87
N GLN A 49 -5.33 2.30 -2.75
CA GLN A 49 -5.46 1.06 -1.99
C GLN A 49 -5.71 1.35 -0.50
N ARG A 50 -6.70 0.65 0.06
CA ARG A 50 -7.11 0.83 1.47
C ARG A 50 -6.44 -0.17 2.42
N HIS A 51 -5.78 -1.18 1.88
CA HIS A 51 -5.17 -2.25 2.64
C HIS A 51 -3.70 -2.35 2.28
N PHE A 52 -2.86 -2.30 3.30
CA PHE A 52 -1.42 -2.49 3.18
C PHE A 52 -1.02 -3.72 3.99
N THR A 53 -0.17 -4.56 3.43
CA THR A 53 0.38 -5.74 4.13
C THR A 53 1.80 -5.43 4.59
N ILE A 54 2.06 -5.55 5.88
CA ILE A 54 3.42 -5.47 6.42
C ILE A 54 4.14 -6.78 6.08
N PRO A 55 5.29 -6.76 5.39
CA PRO A 55 6.03 -7.98 5.06
C PRO A 55 6.40 -8.79 6.29
N HIS A 56 6.28 -10.11 6.23
CA HIS A 56 6.64 -11.01 7.34
C HIS A 56 8.12 -10.93 7.76
N THR A 57 8.97 -10.38 6.90
CA THR A 57 10.40 -10.16 7.13
C THR A 57 10.71 -8.80 7.77
N ALA A 58 9.69 -8.00 8.11
CA ALA A 58 9.86 -6.72 8.77
C ALA A 58 10.37 -6.90 10.22
N SER A 59 11.16 -5.93 10.69
CA SER A 59 11.61 -5.90 12.08
C SER A 59 10.47 -5.53 13.04
N ALA A 60 10.65 -5.83 14.33
CA ALA A 60 9.69 -5.44 15.36
C ALA A 60 9.42 -3.93 15.39
N ASP A 61 10.44 -3.11 15.12
CA ASP A 61 10.30 -1.65 15.08
C ASP A 61 9.43 -1.18 13.91
N VAL A 62 9.51 -1.84 12.75
CA VAL A 62 8.63 -1.54 11.60
C VAL A 62 7.19 -1.89 11.94
N TYR A 63 6.94 -3.02 12.59
CA TYR A 63 5.60 -3.37 13.06
C TYR A 63 5.05 -2.33 14.05
N ARG A 64 5.87 -1.87 14.99
CA ARG A 64 5.49 -0.82 15.95
C ARG A 64 5.13 0.48 15.24
N LEU A 65 6.01 0.96 14.35
CA LEU A 65 5.79 2.18 13.57
C LEU A 65 4.48 2.12 12.78
N CYS A 66 4.22 1.02 12.07
CA CYS A 66 2.99 0.87 11.31
C CYS A 66 1.76 0.86 12.22
N SER A 67 1.83 0.23 13.39
CA SER A 67 0.73 0.22 14.36
C SER A 67 0.41 1.60 14.92
N GLU A 68 1.45 2.37 15.29
CA GLU A 68 1.30 3.74 15.79
C GLU A 68 0.71 4.65 14.70
N LEU A 69 1.25 4.57 13.48
CA LEU A 69 0.76 5.34 12.35
C LEU A 69 -0.70 5.00 12.00
N TRP A 70 -1.06 3.71 12.04
CA TRP A 70 -2.42 3.27 11.75
C TRP A 70 -3.42 3.78 12.80
N HIS A 71 -3.03 3.80 14.07
CA HIS A 71 -3.88 4.28 15.15
C HIS A 71 -4.19 5.78 15.04
N ASP A 72 -3.21 6.58 14.61
CA ASP A 72 -3.35 8.03 14.51
C ASP A 72 -3.69 8.53 13.10
N LEU A 73 -3.93 7.62 12.13
CA LEU A 73 -4.09 7.98 10.71
C LEU A 73 -5.13 9.07 10.46
N ASP A 74 -6.29 8.98 11.12
CA ASP A 74 -7.40 9.93 11.00
C ASP A 74 -7.19 11.25 11.79
N ARG A 75 -6.09 11.33 12.55
CA ARG A 75 -5.75 12.47 13.43
C ARG A 75 -4.51 13.21 12.98
N LEU A 76 -3.83 12.71 11.94
CA LEU A 76 -2.65 13.37 11.39
C LEU A 76 -3.04 14.72 10.79
N THR A 77 -2.30 15.75 11.18
CA THR A 77 -2.37 17.07 10.55
C THR A 77 -1.61 17.06 9.22
N ASP A 78 -1.96 17.95 8.30
CA ASP A 78 -1.24 18.11 7.02
C ASP A 78 0.27 18.33 7.20
N ALA A 79 0.67 19.00 8.28
CA ALA A 79 2.08 19.23 8.62
C ALA A 79 2.78 17.91 8.98
N GLN A 80 2.15 17.06 9.79
CA GLN A 80 2.68 15.74 10.13
C GLN A 80 2.76 14.83 8.90
N VAL A 81 1.72 14.84 8.05
CA VAL A 81 1.72 14.07 6.79
C VAL A 81 2.89 14.49 5.91
N ARG A 82 3.15 15.79 5.75
CA ARG A 82 4.30 16.28 4.96
C ARG A 82 5.63 15.80 5.53
N VAL A 83 5.86 15.96 6.83
CA VAL A 83 7.11 15.52 7.48
C VAL A 83 7.33 14.01 7.33
N ILE A 84 6.29 13.20 7.51
CA ILE A 84 6.38 11.75 7.32
C ILE A 84 6.77 11.42 5.87
N ARG A 85 6.16 12.10 4.88
CA ARG A 85 6.50 11.93 3.46
C ARG A 85 7.94 12.35 3.17
N ASP A 86 8.42 13.43 3.77
CA ASP A 86 9.80 13.89 3.61
C ASP A 86 10.80 12.85 4.15
N VAL A 87 10.54 12.29 5.34
CA VAL A 87 11.33 11.21 5.93
C VAL A 87 11.38 9.98 5.01
N ILE A 88 10.24 9.60 4.41
CA ILE A 88 10.17 8.49 3.46
C ILE A 88 10.97 8.79 2.18
N ALA A 89 10.96 10.04 1.71
CA ALA A 89 11.65 10.48 0.50
C ALA A 89 13.17 10.57 0.68
N MET A 90 13.66 10.81 1.91
CA MET A 90 15.10 10.79 2.21
C MET A 90 15.78 9.47 1.78
N ARG A 91 15.06 8.34 1.84
CA ARG A 91 15.58 7.03 1.38
C ARG A 91 15.83 6.98 -0.13
N SER A 92 15.05 7.69 -0.92
CA SER A 92 15.13 7.66 -2.39
C SER A 92 16.40 8.32 -2.92
N GLY A 93 17.06 9.15 -2.11
CA GLY A 93 18.40 9.68 -2.39
C GLY A 93 19.55 8.85 -1.79
N MET A 94 19.24 7.84 -0.97
CA MET A 94 20.20 7.03 -0.21
C MET A 94 20.04 5.55 -0.53
N SER A 95 20.15 5.15 -1.82
CA SER A 95 20.18 3.74 -2.24
C SER A 95 21.34 2.99 -1.56
N GLN A 96 21.13 2.55 -0.32
CA GLN A 96 21.79 1.42 0.28
C GLN A 96 20.69 0.39 0.52
N GLU A 97 20.76 -0.70 -0.23
CA GLU A 97 20.17 -1.96 0.15
C GLU A 97 20.66 -2.29 1.56
N VAL A 98 19.84 -1.98 2.56
CA VAL A 98 20.02 -2.61 3.87
C VAL A 98 19.65 -4.07 3.63
N GLU A 99 20.65 -4.91 3.37
CA GLU A 99 20.55 -6.37 3.41
C GLU A 99 19.90 -6.73 4.75
N ARG A 100 18.59 -6.95 4.74
CA ARG A 100 17.89 -7.46 5.91
C ARG A 100 18.36 -8.90 6.07
N PRO A 101 18.92 -9.30 7.22
CA PRO A 101 19.29 -10.69 7.43
C PRO A 101 18.02 -11.52 7.29
N ILE A 102 18.07 -12.53 6.42
CA ILE A 102 17.01 -13.53 6.31
C ILE A 102 17.00 -14.26 7.65
N VAL A 103 16.10 -13.87 8.55
CA VAL A 103 15.89 -14.58 9.81
C VAL A 103 15.29 -15.93 9.45
N GLY A 104 16.16 -16.94 9.37
CA GLY A 104 15.80 -18.31 9.09
C GLY A 104 14.66 -18.76 10.01
N ARG A 105 13.71 -19.51 9.44
CA ARG A 105 12.55 -20.07 10.13
C ARG A 105 13.01 -20.80 11.40
N VAL A 106 12.63 -20.30 12.58
CA VAL A 106 12.86 -20.99 13.85
C VAL A 106 12.05 -22.29 13.82
N VAL A 107 12.72 -23.41 13.56
CA VAL A 107 12.13 -24.75 13.69
C VAL A 107 12.01 -25.02 15.19
N ARG A 108 10.76 -25.16 15.67
CA ARG A 108 10.50 -25.62 17.05
C ARG A 108 11.16 -26.99 17.23
N ARG A 109 12.16 -27.08 18.12
CA ARG A 109 12.68 -28.35 18.61
C ARG A 109 11.51 -29.10 19.26
N GLY A 110 11.15 -30.26 18.70
CA GLY A 110 10.07 -31.09 19.20
C GLY A 110 10.31 -31.48 20.66
N LYS A 111 9.22 -31.51 21.44
CA LYS A 111 9.15 -32.19 22.74
C LYS A 111 9.47 -33.68 22.53
N GLU A 112 10.72 -34.08 22.70
CA GLU A 112 11.04 -35.51 22.89
C GLU A 112 12.11 -35.79 23.96
N ASP A 113 12.88 -34.80 24.43
CA ASP A 113 13.85 -35.00 25.52
C ASP A 113 13.31 -34.68 26.94
N ALA A 114 12.07 -35.07 27.24
CA ALA A 114 11.49 -34.93 28.59
C ALA A 114 10.95 -36.25 29.17
N LYS A 115 11.60 -37.37 28.81
CA LYS A 115 11.52 -38.64 29.55
C LYS A 115 12.84 -39.39 29.42
N MET A 116 13.81 -39.04 30.26
CA MET A 116 14.70 -39.99 30.94
C MET A 116 15.03 -39.41 32.31
#